data_AF-A0A6G6TMN2-F1
#
_entry.id   AF-A0A6G6TMN2-F1
#
_cell.length_a   1.000
_cell.length_b   1.000
_cell.length_c   1.000
_cell.angle_alpha   90.00
_cell.angle_beta   90.00
_cell.angle_gamma   90.00
#
_symmetry.space_group_name_H-M   'P 1'
#
loop_
_entity.id
_entity.type
_entity.pdbx_description
1 polymer ?
#
loop_
_entity_poly.entity_id
_entity_poly.type
_entity_poly.pdbx_seq_one_letter_code
_entity_poly.pdbx_strand_id
1 'polypeptide(L)'
;MSDFHHGFGPMPDESLNSFIYRVLRRSGHRCFHSILMAGGWGDKPSVPLSAKHEFKFLDRYLKLDLYERTFRQEKNQVSIFSNPISHVNNLDKKFSPTKYVKSCGNTIQIKFCRKCIDVQIKESGFSYFKYEWLYEDFCKVHQSILHAIDSRVSRKEIFEVVQYILSGNCVDRFLCKTLDGFYAYTSWPLSKSEIKFAPCVKPLLINHFKSKSTCYHNGYTELVDYGYLTNKERQATIKHKRSEEIKFSLEEYLDFYLEFDYESIIEFLKEQLKLQSFSLAKANLHKRIYKVWKDRKSNCSLCKININFGEMCPVAEQSQVYFKKAVSILDVHIPPRNICEDKLSEMIDKVYSHQENIGVRDGEILVRKNIEKYELHSSYGGEKAYNEYVSKVLRDLKF
;
A
#
# COMPACT_ATOMS: atom_id res chain seq x y z
N MET A 1 22.24 -21.99 -21.42
CA MET A 1 23.03 -21.68 -20.21
C MET A 1 24.02 -20.62 -20.62
N SER A 2 23.79 -19.36 -20.25
CA SER A 2 24.63 -18.23 -20.66
C SER A 2 25.52 -17.82 -19.50
N ASP A 3 26.81 -17.71 -19.77
CA ASP A 3 27.88 -17.27 -18.89
C ASP A 3 27.52 -15.96 -18.16
N PHE A 4 26.99 -16.08 -16.94
CA PHE A 4 26.97 -14.97 -16.01
C PHE A 4 28.38 -14.85 -15.46
N HIS A 5 29.15 -13.86 -15.92
CA HIS A 5 30.40 -13.46 -15.28
C HIS A 5 30.17 -13.29 -13.78
N HIS A 6 30.64 -14.26 -12.99
CA HIS A 6 30.50 -14.33 -11.54
C HIS A 6 30.99 -13.00 -10.94
N GLY A 7 30.05 -12.20 -10.40
CA GLY A 7 30.34 -10.95 -9.67
C GLY A 7 29.94 -9.63 -10.36
N PHE A 8 29.57 -9.60 -11.64
CA PHE A 8 29.13 -8.33 -12.27
C PHE A 8 27.65 -7.99 -12.06
N GLY A 9 26.77 -8.99 -12.09
CA GLY A 9 25.34 -8.84 -11.83
C GLY A 9 24.97 -8.89 -10.35
N PRO A 10 23.69 -8.61 -10.01
CA PRO A 10 23.16 -8.82 -8.66
C PRO A 10 23.11 -10.32 -8.33
N MET A 11 23.37 -10.66 -7.06
CA MET A 11 23.21 -12.05 -6.60
C MET A 11 21.71 -12.35 -6.32
N PRO A 12 21.27 -13.62 -6.42
CA PRO A 12 19.84 -13.97 -6.35
C PRO A 12 19.12 -13.48 -5.09
N ASP A 13 19.82 -13.45 -3.96
CA ASP A 13 19.31 -13.02 -2.66
C ASP A 13 19.87 -11.67 -2.19
N GLU A 14 20.62 -10.94 -3.03
CA GLU A 14 21.19 -9.63 -2.69
C GLU A 14 20.11 -8.54 -2.59
N SER A 15 20.27 -7.62 -1.63
CA SER A 15 19.43 -6.44 -1.52
C SER A 15 19.82 -5.35 -2.52
N LEU A 16 18.87 -4.51 -2.92
CA LEU A 16 19.15 -3.36 -3.79
C LEU A 16 20.20 -2.43 -3.18
N ASN A 17 20.13 -2.20 -1.86
CA ASN A 17 21.11 -1.39 -1.12
C ASN A 17 22.53 -1.95 -1.26
N SER A 18 22.69 -3.26 -1.03
CA SER A 18 23.96 -3.97 -1.16
C SER A 18 24.49 -3.94 -2.58
N PHE A 19 23.64 -4.21 -3.56
CA PHE A 19 24.04 -4.24 -4.96
C PHE A 19 24.54 -2.87 -5.43
N ILE A 20 23.80 -1.80 -5.11
CA ILE A 20 24.24 -0.44 -5.44
C ILE A 20 25.56 -0.13 -4.74
N TYR A 21 25.69 -0.45 -3.44
CA TYR A 21 26.95 -0.26 -2.70
C TYR A 21 28.13 -0.94 -3.40
N ARG A 22 27.97 -2.22 -3.75
CA ARG A 22 29.02 -3.06 -4.34
C ARG A 22 29.48 -2.53 -5.71
N VAL A 23 28.53 -2.16 -6.58
CA VAL A 23 28.84 -1.55 -7.89
C VAL A 23 29.55 -0.22 -7.71
N LEU A 24 29.07 0.65 -6.81
CA LEU A 24 29.72 1.94 -6.53
C LEU A 24 31.14 1.76 -6.03
N ARG A 25 31.35 0.86 -5.07
CA ARG A 25 32.64 0.61 -4.45
C ARG A 25 33.65 0.06 -5.46
N ARG A 26 33.24 -0.92 -6.27
CA ARG A 26 34.08 -1.50 -7.33
C ARG A 26 34.50 -0.46 -8.36
N SER A 27 33.60 0.48 -8.67
CA SER A 27 33.85 1.55 -9.65
C SER A 27 34.61 2.74 -9.05
N GLY A 28 35.14 2.60 -7.83
CA GLY A 28 35.98 3.62 -7.19
C GLY A 28 35.23 4.79 -6.55
N HIS A 29 33.89 4.77 -6.51
CA HIS A 29 33.13 5.81 -5.84
C HIS A 29 33.33 5.76 -4.32
N ARG A 30 33.36 6.95 -3.70
CA ARG A 30 33.53 7.14 -2.24
C ARG A 30 32.33 7.80 -1.55
N CYS A 31 31.32 8.19 -2.32
CA CYS A 31 30.13 8.88 -1.82
C CYS A 31 28.92 7.95 -1.87
N PHE A 32 28.35 7.64 -0.71
CA PHE A 32 27.26 6.67 -0.54
C PHE A 32 25.97 7.28 0.04
N HIS A 33 25.82 8.60 -0.03
CA HIS A 33 24.66 9.33 0.51
C HIS A 33 23.30 8.91 -0.08
N SER A 34 23.32 8.26 -1.25
CA SER A 34 22.12 7.76 -1.92
C SER A 34 21.69 6.37 -1.45
N ILE A 35 22.43 5.74 -0.52
CA ILE A 35 22.14 4.41 0.02
C ILE A 35 22.41 4.25 1.53
N LEU A 36 23.25 5.09 2.13
CA LEU A 36 23.65 5.03 3.54
C LEU A 36 23.29 6.30 4.33
N MET A 37 22.86 6.08 5.56
CA MET A 37 22.55 7.08 6.59
C MET A 37 23.32 6.78 7.87
N ALA A 38 23.28 7.69 8.84
CA ALA A 38 23.70 7.34 10.20
C ALA A 38 22.83 6.17 10.70
N GLY A 39 23.48 5.20 11.35
CA GLY A 39 22.83 3.98 11.85
C GLY A 39 22.50 2.90 10.82
N GLY A 40 22.58 3.16 9.50
CA GLY A 40 22.45 2.08 8.51
C GLY A 40 22.06 2.44 7.07
N TRP A 41 21.28 1.56 6.46
CA TRP A 41 20.78 1.68 5.09
C TRP A 41 19.70 2.77 5.00
N GLY A 42 19.51 3.38 3.83
CA GLY A 42 18.29 4.15 3.55
C GLY A 42 17.15 3.26 3.07
N ASP A 43 15.91 3.61 3.42
CA ASP A 43 14.67 2.97 2.94
C ASP A 43 14.31 3.34 1.50
N LYS A 44 14.97 4.34 0.91
CA LYS A 44 14.76 4.80 -0.46
C LYS A 44 16.11 4.86 -1.20
N PRO A 45 16.87 3.75 -1.28
CA PRO A 45 18.15 3.72 -1.99
C PRO A 45 17.98 4.15 -3.45
N SER A 46 19.00 4.74 -4.04
CA SER A 46 19.04 5.07 -5.46
C SER A 46 20.48 5.11 -5.98
N VAL A 47 20.63 4.90 -7.28
CA VAL A 47 21.90 5.13 -7.97
C VAL A 47 22.20 6.63 -7.93
N PRO A 48 23.40 7.06 -7.52
CA PRO A 48 23.77 8.46 -7.57
C PRO A 48 23.98 8.91 -9.03
N LEU A 49 23.66 10.17 -9.32
CA LEU A 49 23.72 10.70 -10.69
C LEU A 49 25.08 10.49 -11.37
N SER A 50 26.17 10.68 -10.63
CA SER A 50 27.55 10.49 -11.10
C SER A 50 27.87 9.06 -11.52
N ALA A 51 27.21 8.06 -10.93
CA ALA A 51 27.44 6.64 -11.20
C ALA A 51 26.39 6.02 -12.13
N LYS A 52 25.48 6.80 -12.72
CA LYS A 52 24.38 6.28 -13.55
C LYS A 52 24.88 5.36 -14.68
N HIS A 53 26.03 5.65 -15.26
CA HIS A 53 26.60 4.87 -16.36
C HIS A 53 27.03 3.46 -15.92
N GLU A 54 27.46 3.31 -14.66
CA GLU A 54 27.86 2.02 -14.08
C GLU A 54 26.72 1.01 -14.01
N PHE A 55 25.47 1.44 -14.10
CA PHE A 55 24.30 0.56 -14.05
C PHE A 55 23.67 0.35 -15.43
N LYS A 56 24.28 0.85 -16.52
CA LYS A 56 23.75 0.68 -17.89
C LYS A 56 23.84 -0.76 -18.39
N PHE A 57 24.87 -1.51 -17.95
CA PHE A 57 25.07 -2.91 -18.35
C PHE A 57 23.92 -3.83 -17.90
N LEU A 58 23.24 -3.47 -16.81
CA LEU A 58 22.23 -4.31 -16.22
C LEU A 58 20.91 -4.20 -16.99
N ASP A 59 20.42 -5.33 -17.47
CA ASP A 59 19.14 -5.42 -18.15
C ASP A 59 17.98 -4.92 -17.26
N ARG A 60 16.96 -4.33 -17.88
CA ARG A 60 15.85 -3.70 -17.16
C ARG A 60 15.03 -4.71 -16.36
N TYR A 61 14.93 -5.95 -16.83
CA TYR A 61 14.28 -7.02 -16.07
C TYR A 61 15.01 -7.32 -14.76
N LEU A 62 16.34 -7.41 -14.78
CA LEU A 62 17.13 -7.67 -13.57
C LEU A 62 17.05 -6.51 -12.58
N LYS A 63 17.00 -5.26 -13.06
CA LYS A 63 16.74 -4.08 -12.21
C LYS A 63 15.40 -4.18 -11.50
N LEU A 64 14.36 -4.56 -12.24
CA LEU A 64 13.02 -4.71 -11.69
C LEU A 64 12.95 -5.85 -10.68
N ASP A 65 13.50 -7.01 -11.01
CA ASP A 65 13.49 -8.18 -10.13
C ASP A 65 14.21 -7.87 -8.80
N LEU A 66 15.38 -7.22 -8.86
CA LEU A 66 16.09 -6.74 -7.66
C LEU A 66 15.25 -5.73 -6.85
N TYR A 67 14.59 -4.79 -7.52
CA TYR A 67 13.72 -3.81 -6.89
C TYR A 67 12.54 -4.49 -6.18
N GLU A 68 11.83 -5.39 -6.85
CA GLU A 68 10.64 -6.07 -6.34
C GLU A 68 10.94 -7.09 -5.23
N ARG A 69 12.15 -7.66 -5.20
CA ARG A 69 12.60 -8.52 -4.08
C ARG A 69 13.00 -7.70 -2.85
N THR A 70 13.55 -6.51 -3.07
CA THR A 70 14.01 -5.65 -1.98
C THR A 70 12.85 -4.93 -1.32
N PHE A 71 11.96 -4.30 -2.08
CA PHE A 71 10.89 -3.52 -1.47
C PHE A 71 9.70 -4.39 -1.09
N ARG A 72 9.13 -4.08 0.08
CA ARG A 72 7.90 -4.69 0.58
C ARG A 72 6.74 -3.71 0.56
N GLN A 73 5.54 -4.25 0.50
CA GLN A 73 4.28 -3.53 0.58
C GLN A 73 3.53 -4.01 1.82
N GLU A 74 2.96 -3.08 2.58
CA GLU A 74 2.13 -3.41 3.75
C GLU A 74 0.80 -4.02 3.31
N LYS A 75 0.40 -5.12 3.96
CA LYS A 75 -0.85 -5.83 3.63
C LYS A 75 -2.08 -4.95 3.73
N ASN A 76 -2.17 -4.17 4.81
CA ASN A 76 -3.42 -3.49 5.19
C ASN A 76 -3.57 -2.10 4.55
N GLN A 77 -2.58 -1.63 3.80
CA GLN A 77 -2.59 -0.26 3.24
C GLN A 77 -2.97 -0.22 1.76
N VAL A 78 -3.34 -1.34 1.15
CA VAL A 78 -3.40 -1.46 -0.31
C VAL A 78 -4.67 -2.15 -0.76
N SER A 79 -5.55 -1.32 -1.32
CA SER A 79 -6.78 -1.71 -2.02
C SER A 79 -6.59 -2.92 -2.91
N ILE A 80 -7.58 -3.82 -2.91
CA ILE A 80 -7.65 -4.99 -3.80
C ILE A 80 -7.84 -4.59 -5.28
N PHE A 81 -8.19 -3.33 -5.56
CA PHE A 81 -8.30 -2.75 -6.90
C PHE A 81 -7.08 -1.92 -7.32
N SER A 82 -6.07 -1.81 -6.45
CA SER A 82 -4.86 -1.05 -6.75
C SER A 82 -4.11 -1.59 -7.97
N ASN A 83 -3.41 -0.70 -8.67
CA ASN A 83 -2.63 -1.07 -9.84
C ASN A 83 -1.35 -1.88 -9.41
N PRO A 84 -1.24 -3.16 -9.78
CA PRO A 84 -0.14 -4.05 -9.37
C PRO A 84 1.21 -3.74 -10.02
N ILE A 85 1.25 -2.84 -11.01
CA ILE A 85 2.49 -2.39 -11.69
C ILE A 85 2.80 -0.92 -11.40
N SER A 86 2.08 -0.28 -10.47
CA SER A 86 2.27 1.13 -10.12
C SER A 86 3.70 1.45 -9.69
N HIS A 87 4.38 0.52 -9.02
CA HIS A 87 5.76 0.66 -8.57
C HIS A 87 6.78 0.65 -9.71
N VAL A 88 6.44 0.07 -10.88
CA VAL A 88 7.37 -0.02 -12.03
C VAL A 88 7.77 1.37 -12.52
N ASN A 89 6.87 2.35 -12.43
CA ASN A 89 7.15 3.76 -12.77
C ASN A 89 8.21 4.40 -11.88
N ASN A 90 8.44 3.86 -10.68
CA ASN A 90 9.48 4.33 -9.77
C ASN A 90 10.85 3.70 -10.05
N LEU A 91 10.92 2.64 -10.86
CA LEU A 91 12.17 1.94 -11.18
C LEU A 91 13.18 2.88 -11.86
N ASP A 92 12.73 3.65 -12.86
CA ASP A 92 13.61 4.51 -13.64
C ASP A 92 14.19 5.65 -12.79
N LYS A 93 13.41 6.18 -11.82
CA LYS A 93 13.89 7.17 -10.86
C LYS A 93 15.03 6.64 -10.00
N LYS A 94 15.08 5.32 -9.77
CA LYS A 94 16.04 4.65 -8.88
C LYS A 94 17.35 4.31 -9.58
N PHE A 95 17.29 3.82 -10.83
CA PHE A 95 18.47 3.41 -11.58
C PHE A 95 18.95 4.42 -12.64
N SER A 96 18.11 5.40 -12.99
CA SER A 96 18.40 6.40 -14.01
C SER A 96 18.04 7.81 -13.53
N PRO A 97 18.63 8.27 -12.40
CA PRO A 97 18.36 9.59 -11.87
C PRO A 97 18.64 10.69 -12.91
N THR A 98 17.85 11.76 -12.84
CA THR A 98 18.03 13.00 -13.62
C THR A 98 18.46 14.17 -12.75
N LYS A 99 18.41 14.01 -11.43
CA LYS A 99 18.77 15.02 -10.43
C LYS A 99 19.67 14.41 -9.37
N TYR A 100 20.46 15.26 -8.71
CA TYR A 100 21.26 14.85 -7.56
C TYR A 100 20.36 14.48 -6.38
N VAL A 101 20.67 13.36 -5.72
CA VAL A 101 19.93 12.86 -4.55
C VAL A 101 20.68 13.25 -3.28
N LYS A 102 20.02 14.00 -2.40
CA LYS A 102 20.62 14.51 -1.15
C LYS A 102 20.46 13.56 0.04
N SER A 103 19.50 12.63 -0.02
CA SER A 103 19.25 11.64 1.05
C SER A 103 18.59 10.38 0.49
N CYS A 104 18.65 9.28 1.25
CA CYS A 104 18.05 8.00 0.90
C CYS A 104 16.88 7.61 1.82
N GLY A 105 16.15 8.62 2.31
CA GLY A 105 14.91 8.46 3.09
C GLY A 105 15.15 8.26 4.59
N ASN A 106 14.48 7.28 5.20
CA ASN A 106 14.61 6.91 6.60
C ASN A 106 15.66 5.80 6.79
N THR A 107 16.22 5.70 8.00
CA THR A 107 17.23 4.68 8.33
C THR A 107 16.58 3.31 8.51
N ILE A 108 17.15 2.29 7.86
CA ILE A 108 16.95 0.87 8.11
C ILE A 108 18.25 0.33 8.73
N GLN A 109 18.13 -0.34 9.88
CA GLN A 109 19.28 -0.91 10.57
C GLN A 109 20.00 -1.96 9.71
N ILE A 110 21.33 -1.94 9.72
CA ILE A 110 22.12 -2.97 9.03
C ILE A 110 22.12 -4.24 9.88
N LYS A 111 21.59 -5.33 9.33
CA LYS A 111 21.63 -6.66 9.94
C LYS A 111 22.35 -7.65 9.02
N PHE A 112 23.04 -8.63 9.60
CA PHE A 112 23.78 -9.63 8.82
C PHE A 112 24.07 -10.91 9.62
N CYS A 113 24.37 -11.99 8.90
CA CYS A 113 24.82 -13.26 9.48
C CYS A 113 26.30 -13.48 9.13
N ARG A 114 27.17 -13.55 10.13
CA ARG A 114 28.62 -13.80 9.94
C ARG A 114 28.90 -15.07 9.14
N LYS A 115 28.25 -16.17 9.53
CA LYS A 115 28.37 -17.46 8.82
C LYS A 115 27.99 -17.34 7.34
N CYS A 116 26.94 -16.57 7.00
CA CYS A 116 26.60 -16.34 5.60
C CYS A 116 27.67 -15.54 4.86
N ILE A 117 28.23 -14.51 5.49
CA ILE A 117 29.31 -13.70 4.90
C ILE A 117 30.53 -14.60 4.62
N ASP A 118 30.94 -15.43 5.58
CA ASP A 118 32.08 -16.33 5.43
C ASP A 118 31.88 -17.33 4.29
N VAL A 119 30.67 -17.93 4.21
CA VAL A 119 30.29 -18.83 3.11
C VAL A 119 30.31 -18.10 1.77
N GLN A 120 29.73 -16.90 1.68
CA GLN A 120 29.73 -16.10 0.45
C GLN A 120 31.16 -15.78 -0.01
N ILE A 121 32.05 -15.37 0.90
CA ILE A 121 33.46 -15.09 0.57
C ILE A 121 34.14 -16.36 0.07
N LYS A 122 33.95 -17.49 0.76
CA LYS A 122 34.58 -18.77 0.40
C LYS A 122 34.11 -19.29 -0.97
N GLU A 123 32.83 -19.16 -1.28
CA GLU A 123 32.22 -19.73 -2.49
C GLU A 123 32.27 -18.78 -3.69
N SER A 124 32.08 -17.47 -3.46
CA SER A 124 31.94 -16.47 -4.53
C SER A 124 33.11 -15.49 -4.63
N GLY A 125 34.04 -15.50 -3.67
CA GLY A 125 35.17 -14.56 -3.60
C GLY A 125 34.80 -13.15 -3.13
N PHE A 126 33.54 -12.91 -2.78
CA PHE A 126 33.02 -11.66 -2.22
C PHE A 126 31.74 -11.95 -1.44
N SER A 127 31.34 -11.03 -0.56
CA SER A 127 30.06 -11.10 0.15
C SER A 127 29.14 -9.93 -0.17
N TYR A 128 27.91 -10.02 0.31
CA TYR A 128 26.85 -9.05 0.08
C TYR A 128 25.75 -9.18 1.14
N PHE A 129 24.96 -8.13 1.34
CA PHE A 129 23.80 -8.18 2.24
C PHE A 129 22.58 -8.74 1.52
N LYS A 130 21.91 -9.69 2.17
CA LYS A 130 20.69 -10.30 1.63
C LYS A 130 19.49 -9.38 1.79
N TYR A 131 18.52 -9.42 0.86
CA TYR A 131 17.30 -8.61 0.96
C TYR A 131 16.46 -8.97 2.19
N GLU A 132 16.50 -10.21 2.65
CA GLU A 132 15.76 -10.66 3.83
C GLU A 132 16.26 -9.97 5.11
N TRP A 133 17.56 -9.68 5.20
CA TRP A 133 18.15 -9.06 6.39
C TRP A 133 17.69 -7.61 6.63
N LEU A 134 17.03 -6.98 5.64
CA LEU A 134 16.40 -5.67 5.82
C LEU A 134 15.15 -5.74 6.70
N TYR A 135 14.50 -6.90 6.78
CA TYR A 135 13.15 -7.05 7.37
C TYR A 135 13.03 -8.25 8.31
N GLU A 136 14.07 -9.06 8.47
CA GLU A 136 14.04 -10.21 9.35
C GLU A 136 15.09 -10.01 10.45
N ASP A 137 14.86 -10.57 11.62
CA ASP A 137 15.83 -10.60 12.72
C ASP A 137 16.64 -11.89 12.76
N PHE A 138 16.34 -12.83 11.84
CA PHE A 138 16.84 -14.18 11.88
C PHE A 138 17.34 -14.66 10.52
N CYS A 139 18.46 -15.38 10.54
CA CYS A 139 19.03 -16.03 9.38
C CYS A 139 18.33 -17.37 9.12
N LYS A 140 17.57 -17.47 8.02
CA LYS A 140 16.91 -18.72 7.63
C LYS A 140 17.86 -19.87 7.32
N VAL A 141 19.08 -19.57 6.86
CA VAL A 141 20.08 -20.60 6.48
C VAL A 141 20.73 -21.22 7.72
N HIS A 142 21.18 -20.39 8.66
CA HIS A 142 21.94 -20.84 9.84
C HIS A 142 21.11 -20.96 11.10
N GLN A 143 19.82 -20.68 11.00
CA GLN A 143 18.87 -20.71 12.10
C GLN A 143 19.39 -19.93 13.32
N SER A 144 19.89 -18.71 13.09
CA SER A 144 20.48 -17.87 14.13
C SER A 144 20.02 -16.42 14.02
N ILE A 145 19.99 -15.70 15.14
CA ILE A 145 19.73 -14.26 15.18
C ILE A 145 20.79 -13.52 14.34
N LEU A 146 20.35 -12.49 13.61
CA LEU A 146 21.24 -11.63 12.85
C LEU A 146 21.96 -10.65 13.77
N HIS A 147 23.22 -10.39 13.48
CA HIS A 147 23.96 -9.29 14.12
C HIS A 147 23.44 -7.97 13.56
N ALA A 148 23.08 -7.04 14.45
CA ALA A 148 22.55 -5.73 14.11
C ALA A 148 23.54 -4.63 14.48
N ILE A 149 23.73 -3.65 13.60
CA ILE A 149 24.58 -2.47 13.87
C ILE A 149 23.82 -1.47 14.74
N ASP A 150 24.50 -0.90 15.73
CA ASP A 150 23.94 0.12 16.62
C ASP A 150 23.49 1.35 15.82
N SER A 151 22.27 1.82 16.07
CA SER A 151 21.67 2.96 15.36
C SER A 151 22.42 4.28 15.58
N ARG A 152 23.25 4.36 16.63
CA ARG A 152 24.07 5.53 16.97
C ARG A 152 25.35 5.65 16.15
N VAL A 153 25.72 4.63 15.38
CA VAL A 153 26.91 4.67 14.52
C VAL A 153 26.81 5.84 13.54
N SER A 154 27.83 6.69 13.51
CA SER A 154 27.81 7.89 12.68
C SER A 154 27.84 7.54 11.19
N ARG A 155 27.42 8.48 10.33
CA ARG A 155 27.48 8.31 8.88
C ARG A 155 28.91 8.10 8.34
N LYS A 156 29.94 8.60 9.03
CA LYS A 156 31.34 8.38 8.59
C LYS A 156 31.77 6.95 8.90
N GLU A 157 31.45 6.48 10.11
CA GLU A 157 31.83 5.15 10.58
C GLU A 157 31.04 4.05 9.87
N ILE A 158 29.75 4.27 9.55
CA ILE A 158 28.90 3.24 8.92
C ILE A 158 29.49 2.74 7.60
N PHE A 159 30.20 3.61 6.88
CA PHE A 159 30.88 3.24 5.64
C PHE A 159 31.98 2.19 5.89
N GLU A 160 32.81 2.40 6.90
CA GLU A 160 33.87 1.46 7.29
C GLU A 160 33.27 0.17 7.84
N VAL A 161 32.19 0.27 8.64
CA VAL A 161 31.47 -0.88 9.19
C VAL A 161 30.96 -1.80 8.07
N VAL A 162 30.29 -1.24 7.06
CA VAL A 162 29.80 -2.00 5.90
C VAL A 162 30.96 -2.69 5.21
N GLN A 163 32.08 -1.99 5.00
CA GLN A 163 33.26 -2.58 4.35
C GLN A 163 33.88 -3.70 5.19
N TYR A 164 33.99 -3.54 6.51
CA TYR A 164 34.52 -4.58 7.39
C TYR A 164 33.64 -5.81 7.38
N ILE A 165 32.31 -5.64 7.47
CA ILE A 165 31.36 -6.76 7.36
C ILE A 165 31.58 -7.49 6.03
N LEU A 166 31.60 -6.77 4.91
CA LEU A 166 31.75 -7.38 3.59
C LEU A 166 33.11 -8.06 3.36
N SER A 167 34.12 -7.69 4.14
CA SER A 167 35.45 -8.30 4.11
C SER A 167 35.57 -9.49 5.08
N GLY A 168 34.53 -9.83 5.83
CA GLY A 168 34.57 -10.88 6.87
C GLY A 168 35.28 -10.45 8.16
N ASN A 169 35.53 -9.16 8.35
CA ASN A 169 36.23 -8.63 9.52
C ASN A 169 35.30 -8.43 10.73
N CYS A 170 35.88 -8.45 11.93
CA CYS A 170 35.15 -8.25 13.18
C CYS A 170 34.61 -6.81 13.31
N VAL A 171 33.36 -6.68 13.74
CA VAL A 171 32.67 -5.40 13.99
C VAL A 171 31.97 -5.36 15.35
N ASP A 172 32.41 -6.17 16.32
CA ASP A 172 31.77 -6.33 17.64
C ASP A 172 31.52 -4.99 18.35
N ARG A 173 32.46 -4.04 18.24
CA ARG A 173 32.34 -2.70 18.85
C ARG A 173 31.16 -1.87 18.33
N PHE A 174 30.65 -2.20 17.14
CA PHE A 174 29.56 -1.48 16.47
C PHE A 174 28.23 -2.23 16.57
N LEU A 175 28.20 -3.41 17.19
CA LEU A 175 26.97 -4.17 17.33
C LEU A 175 26.07 -3.57 18.41
N CYS A 176 24.76 -3.68 18.18
CA CYS A 176 23.78 -3.35 19.19
C CYS A 176 23.93 -4.31 20.38
N LYS A 177 24.02 -3.75 21.60
CA LYS A 177 24.11 -4.54 22.84
C LYS A 177 22.76 -5.12 23.28
N THR A 178 21.68 -4.51 22.82
CA THR A 178 20.30 -4.91 23.15
C THR A 178 19.56 -5.10 21.83
N LEU A 179 19.08 -6.29 21.55
CA LEU A 179 18.15 -6.50 20.45
C LEU A 179 16.77 -6.15 20.98
N ASP A 180 16.23 -4.99 20.57
CA ASP A 180 14.82 -4.70 20.78
C ASP A 180 14.00 -5.83 20.13
N GLY A 181 12.95 -6.28 20.82
CA GLY A 181 12.29 -7.55 20.58
C GLY A 181 11.86 -7.83 19.13
N PHE A 182 11.55 -9.10 18.86
CA PHE A 182 11.18 -9.57 17.52
C PHE A 182 10.01 -8.79 16.93
N TYR A 183 10.24 -8.11 15.80
CA TYR A 183 9.18 -7.46 15.05
C TYR A 183 8.73 -8.35 13.90
N ALA A 184 7.54 -8.95 14.03
CA ALA A 184 6.90 -9.64 12.91
C ALA A 184 6.44 -8.61 11.88
N TYR A 185 7.18 -8.45 10.78
CA TYR A 185 6.75 -7.60 9.69
C TYR A 185 5.55 -8.22 8.96
N THR A 186 4.43 -7.50 8.92
CA THR A 186 3.23 -7.90 8.18
C THR A 186 3.33 -7.61 6.68
N SER A 187 4.48 -7.13 6.18
CA SER A 187 4.70 -6.70 4.80
C SER A 187 5.27 -7.80 3.90
N TRP A 188 4.89 -7.78 2.62
CA TRP A 188 5.23 -8.82 1.64
C TRP A 188 6.11 -8.23 0.54
N PRO A 189 7.09 -8.96 0.00
CA PRO A 189 7.87 -8.50 -1.14
C PRO A 189 6.95 -8.14 -2.32
N LEU A 190 7.21 -7.02 -3.01
CA LEU A 190 6.49 -6.65 -4.23
C LEU A 190 6.55 -7.76 -5.29
N SER A 191 7.62 -8.55 -5.26
CA SER A 191 7.82 -9.71 -6.15
C SER A 191 6.82 -10.84 -5.93
N LYS A 192 6.14 -10.86 -4.78
CA LYS A 192 5.08 -11.81 -4.38
C LYS A 192 3.72 -11.12 -4.26
N SER A 193 3.50 -10.01 -4.97
CA SER A 193 2.24 -9.27 -4.87
C SER A 193 1.04 -10.17 -5.16
N GLU A 194 0.01 -10.00 -4.35
CA GLU A 194 -1.25 -10.71 -4.50
C GLU A 194 -1.92 -10.38 -5.84
N ILE A 195 -2.72 -11.32 -6.34
CA ILE A 195 -3.49 -11.11 -7.57
C ILE A 195 -4.62 -10.13 -7.27
N LYS A 196 -4.53 -8.92 -7.83
CA LYS A 196 -5.49 -7.84 -7.65
C LYS A 196 -6.61 -7.87 -8.70
N PHE A 197 -7.71 -7.17 -8.44
CA PHE A 197 -8.79 -6.95 -9.40
C PHE A 197 -8.44 -5.82 -10.37
N ALA A 198 -8.79 -5.99 -11.64
CA ALA A 198 -8.69 -4.92 -12.64
C ALA A 198 -9.84 -3.90 -12.47
N PRO A 199 -9.66 -2.62 -12.87
CA PRO A 199 -10.68 -1.58 -12.71
C PRO A 199 -12.04 -1.86 -13.38
N CYS A 200 -12.07 -2.75 -14.38
CA CYS A 200 -13.31 -3.19 -15.03
C CYS A 200 -14.19 -4.06 -14.12
N VAL A 201 -13.64 -4.61 -13.03
CA VAL A 201 -14.38 -5.44 -12.07
C VAL A 201 -15.25 -4.59 -11.15
N LYS A 202 -14.85 -3.34 -10.84
CA LYS A 202 -15.63 -2.41 -10.01
C LYS A 202 -17.10 -2.27 -10.46
N PRO A 203 -17.40 -1.86 -11.72
CA PRO A 203 -18.80 -1.70 -12.15
C PRO A 203 -19.58 -3.02 -12.12
N LEU A 204 -18.91 -4.15 -12.34
CA LEU A 204 -19.52 -5.48 -12.28
C LEU A 204 -19.96 -5.83 -10.85
N LEU A 205 -19.10 -5.59 -9.86
CA LEU A 205 -19.42 -5.77 -8.44
C LEU A 205 -20.50 -4.79 -7.98
N ILE A 206 -20.38 -3.51 -8.34
CA ILE A 206 -21.37 -2.49 -8.00
C ILE A 206 -22.76 -2.88 -8.51
N ASN A 207 -22.87 -3.32 -9.76
CA ASN A 207 -24.14 -3.75 -10.33
C ASN A 207 -24.68 -5.01 -9.64
N HIS A 208 -23.81 -5.96 -9.29
CA HIS A 208 -24.20 -7.14 -8.53
C HIS A 208 -24.75 -6.78 -7.15
N PHE A 209 -24.03 -5.97 -6.38
CA PHE A 209 -24.47 -5.56 -5.05
C PHE A 209 -25.72 -4.69 -5.08
N LYS A 210 -25.89 -3.85 -6.11
CA LYS A 210 -27.14 -3.10 -6.34
C LYS A 210 -28.35 -4.01 -6.58
N SER A 211 -28.15 -5.16 -7.24
CA SER A 211 -29.22 -6.10 -7.53
C SER A 211 -29.67 -6.90 -6.30
N LYS A 212 -28.80 -7.06 -5.31
CA LYS A 212 -29.11 -7.71 -4.03
C LYS A 212 -29.87 -6.72 -3.14
N SER A 213 -31.13 -6.99 -2.82
CA SER A 213 -32.02 -6.06 -2.09
C SER A 213 -32.15 -6.35 -0.59
N THR A 214 -31.38 -7.30 -0.04
CA THR A 214 -31.76 -8.00 1.21
C THR A 214 -30.84 -7.77 2.40
N CYS A 215 -29.75 -7.01 2.26
CA CYS A 215 -28.81 -6.79 3.36
C CYS A 215 -28.13 -5.41 3.28
N TYR A 216 -28.11 -4.75 4.44
CA TYR A 216 -27.44 -3.47 4.67
C TYR A 216 -26.15 -3.73 5.44
N HIS A 217 -25.06 -3.10 5.01
CA HIS A 217 -23.78 -3.18 5.72
C HIS A 217 -23.91 -2.50 7.10
N ASN A 218 -23.14 -2.96 8.08
CA ASN A 218 -23.12 -2.34 9.41
C ASN A 218 -22.70 -0.87 9.29
N GLY A 219 -23.53 0.04 9.81
CA GLY A 219 -23.31 1.48 9.72
C GLY A 219 -24.06 2.19 8.59
N TYR A 220 -24.76 1.47 7.70
CA TYR A 220 -25.64 2.12 6.74
C TYR A 220 -26.76 2.88 7.45
N THR A 221 -26.91 4.16 7.10
CA THR A 221 -27.99 5.02 7.61
C THR A 221 -28.87 5.49 6.45
N GLU A 222 -30.13 5.04 6.48
CA GLU A 222 -31.15 5.54 5.58
C GLU A 222 -31.35 7.05 5.77
N LEU A 223 -31.68 7.76 4.68
CA LEU A 223 -32.06 9.16 4.77
C LEU A 223 -33.43 9.27 5.45
N VAL A 224 -33.49 9.93 6.60
CA VAL A 224 -34.74 10.22 7.31
C VAL A 224 -35.26 11.57 6.83
N ASP A 225 -36.33 11.58 6.05
CA ASP A 225 -36.82 12.81 5.40
C ASP A 225 -37.87 13.59 6.20
N TYR A 226 -38.33 13.05 7.34
CA TYR A 226 -39.35 13.66 8.21
C TYR A 226 -40.64 14.05 7.46
N GLY A 227 -40.99 13.32 6.40
CA GLY A 227 -42.18 13.56 5.59
C GLY A 227 -42.01 14.64 4.52
N TYR A 228 -40.78 15.13 4.29
CA TYR A 228 -40.48 16.10 3.24
C TYR A 228 -40.66 15.53 1.82
N LEU A 229 -40.36 14.24 1.63
CA LEU A 229 -40.42 13.60 0.31
C LEU A 229 -41.69 12.77 0.13
N THR A 230 -42.19 12.70 -1.10
CA THR A 230 -43.22 11.70 -1.46
C THR A 230 -42.63 10.29 -1.40
N ASN A 231 -43.49 9.27 -1.29
CA ASN A 231 -43.06 7.86 -1.27
C ASN A 231 -42.19 7.48 -2.49
N LYS A 232 -42.50 8.00 -3.69
CA LYS A 232 -41.71 7.71 -4.90
C LYS A 232 -40.33 8.36 -4.83
N GLU A 233 -40.27 9.61 -4.40
CA GLU A 233 -39.04 10.38 -4.25
C GLU A 233 -38.12 9.77 -3.19
N ARG A 234 -38.68 9.41 -2.03
CA ARG A 234 -37.96 8.73 -0.96
C ARG A 234 -37.34 7.41 -1.43
N GLN A 235 -38.09 6.60 -2.17
CA GLN A 235 -37.56 5.34 -2.73
C GLN A 235 -36.44 5.59 -3.75
N ALA A 236 -36.55 6.65 -4.55
CA ALA A 236 -35.50 7.01 -5.51
C ALA A 236 -34.23 7.51 -4.82
N THR A 237 -34.35 8.36 -3.79
CA THR A 237 -33.20 8.87 -3.03
C THR A 237 -32.52 7.77 -2.22
N ILE A 238 -33.26 6.86 -1.58
CA ILE A 238 -32.68 5.68 -0.89
C ILE A 238 -31.84 4.84 -1.86
N LYS A 239 -32.40 4.49 -3.03
CA LYS A 239 -31.67 3.70 -4.04
C LYS A 239 -30.42 4.42 -4.53
N HIS A 240 -30.49 5.72 -4.73
CA HIS A 240 -29.35 6.53 -5.16
C HIS A 240 -28.27 6.59 -4.08
N LYS A 241 -28.62 6.91 -2.83
CA LYS A 241 -27.68 6.97 -1.71
C LYS A 241 -26.98 5.63 -1.48
N ARG A 242 -27.72 4.52 -1.58
CA ARG A 242 -27.17 3.16 -1.53
C ARG A 242 -26.20 2.88 -2.69
N SER A 243 -26.54 3.33 -3.90
CA SER A 243 -25.65 3.23 -5.06
C SER A 243 -24.32 3.95 -4.82
N GLU A 244 -24.37 5.18 -4.27
CA GLU A 244 -23.16 5.96 -3.98
C GLU A 244 -22.32 5.33 -2.87
N GLU A 245 -22.95 4.82 -1.82
CA GLU A 245 -22.25 4.14 -0.75
C GLU A 245 -21.55 2.86 -1.24
N ILE A 246 -22.22 2.02 -2.04
CA ILE A 246 -21.59 0.84 -2.65
C ILE A 246 -20.40 1.24 -3.53
N LYS A 247 -20.48 2.36 -4.26
CA LYS A 247 -19.37 2.87 -5.07
C LYS A 247 -18.18 3.30 -4.20
N PHE A 248 -18.45 3.96 -3.07
CA PHE A 248 -17.44 4.50 -2.16
C PHE A 248 -16.78 3.41 -1.31
N SER A 249 -17.58 2.50 -0.74
CA SER A 249 -17.19 1.44 0.19
C SER A 249 -17.20 0.05 -0.46
N LEU A 250 -16.79 -0.04 -1.73
CA LEU A 250 -16.93 -1.29 -2.51
C LEU A 250 -16.21 -2.49 -1.88
N GLU A 251 -15.04 -2.27 -1.27
CA GLU A 251 -14.26 -3.33 -0.60
C GLU A 251 -14.98 -3.84 0.65
N GLU A 252 -15.50 -2.94 1.49
CA GLU A 252 -16.27 -3.30 2.68
C GLU A 252 -17.54 -4.10 2.33
N TYR A 253 -18.21 -3.72 1.24
CA TYR A 253 -19.33 -4.49 0.72
C TYR A 253 -18.91 -5.88 0.24
N LEU A 254 -17.76 -6.00 -0.44
CA LEU A 254 -17.25 -7.31 -0.86
C LEU A 254 -16.93 -8.19 0.36
N ASP A 255 -16.24 -7.64 1.36
CA ASP A 255 -15.90 -8.35 2.59
C ASP A 255 -17.16 -8.81 3.33
N PHE A 256 -18.16 -7.93 3.44
CA PHE A 256 -19.48 -8.28 3.98
C PHE A 256 -20.12 -9.45 3.24
N TYR A 257 -20.20 -9.42 1.91
CA TYR A 257 -20.80 -10.54 1.17
C TYR A 257 -19.95 -11.81 1.23
N LEU A 258 -18.63 -11.71 1.38
CA LEU A 258 -17.76 -12.87 1.60
C LEU A 258 -18.02 -13.53 2.97
N GLU A 259 -18.40 -12.76 3.99
CA GLU A 259 -18.76 -13.27 5.32
C GLU A 259 -20.20 -13.82 5.37
N PHE A 260 -21.16 -13.10 4.77
CA PHE A 260 -22.59 -13.39 4.92
C PHE A 260 -23.20 -14.26 3.82
N ASP A 261 -22.67 -14.24 2.59
CA ASP A 261 -23.21 -14.95 1.42
C ASP A 261 -22.07 -15.48 0.52
N TYR A 262 -21.12 -16.19 1.15
CA TYR A 262 -19.88 -16.67 0.53
C TYR A 262 -20.11 -17.44 -0.77
N GLU A 263 -21.03 -18.41 -0.78
CA GLU A 263 -21.27 -19.26 -1.94
C GLU A 263 -21.76 -18.45 -3.15
N SER A 264 -22.74 -17.55 -2.95
CA SER A 264 -23.29 -16.75 -4.04
C SER A 264 -22.25 -15.80 -4.62
N ILE A 265 -21.46 -15.12 -3.77
CA ILE A 265 -20.45 -14.18 -4.28
C ILE A 265 -19.30 -14.91 -4.98
N ILE A 266 -18.87 -16.07 -4.47
CA ILE A 266 -17.79 -16.84 -5.10
C ILE A 266 -18.22 -17.44 -6.43
N GLU A 267 -19.44 -17.96 -6.53
CA GLU A 267 -19.99 -18.44 -7.80
C GLU A 267 -20.05 -17.30 -8.83
N PHE A 268 -20.58 -16.15 -8.44
CA PHE A 268 -20.60 -14.95 -9.28
C PHE A 268 -19.20 -14.54 -9.76
N LEU A 269 -18.21 -14.50 -8.84
CA LEU A 269 -16.83 -14.15 -9.19
C LEU A 269 -16.22 -15.17 -10.16
N LYS A 270 -16.44 -16.48 -9.96
CA LYS A 270 -15.96 -17.55 -10.85
C LYS A 270 -16.55 -17.43 -12.27
N GLU A 271 -17.85 -17.16 -12.35
CA GLU A 271 -18.57 -17.03 -13.61
C GLU A 271 -18.17 -15.77 -14.39
N GLN A 272 -18.05 -14.63 -13.71
CA GLN A 272 -17.84 -13.35 -14.38
C GLN A 272 -16.38 -13.00 -14.61
N LEU A 273 -15.46 -13.51 -13.78
CA LEU A 273 -14.05 -13.14 -13.84
C LEU A 273 -13.20 -14.18 -14.55
N LYS A 274 -12.12 -13.71 -15.16
CA LYS A 274 -11.02 -14.53 -15.68
C LYS A 274 -9.68 -14.01 -15.19
N LEU A 275 -8.76 -14.95 -14.98
CA LEU A 275 -7.38 -14.63 -14.65
C LEU A 275 -6.64 -14.23 -15.94
N GLN A 276 -6.17 -12.99 -16.00
CA GLN A 276 -5.38 -12.48 -17.12
C GLN A 276 -3.92 -12.41 -16.72
N SER A 277 -3.07 -13.16 -17.43
CA SER A 277 -1.61 -13.02 -17.34
C SER A 277 -1.12 -12.02 -18.38
N PHE A 278 -0.15 -11.19 -18.02
CA PHE A 278 0.22 -10.03 -18.82
C PHE A 278 1.66 -9.57 -18.51
N SER A 279 2.41 -9.14 -19.53
CA SER A 279 3.79 -8.63 -19.42
C SER A 279 3.93 -7.17 -19.88
N LEU A 280 4.98 -6.49 -19.44
CA LEU A 280 5.23 -5.08 -19.76
C LEU A 280 6.12 -4.94 -21.02
N ALA A 281 5.50 -4.88 -22.20
CA ALA A 281 6.20 -4.86 -23.49
C ALA A 281 7.08 -3.60 -23.70
N LYS A 282 6.55 -2.40 -23.43
CA LYS A 282 7.24 -1.11 -23.64
C LYS A 282 8.50 -0.95 -22.79
N ALA A 283 8.67 -1.78 -21.77
CA ALA A 283 9.75 -1.65 -20.81
C ALA A 283 10.89 -2.67 -21.00
N ASN A 284 10.91 -3.46 -22.07
CA ASN A 284 11.80 -4.62 -22.20
C ASN A 284 11.66 -5.60 -21.00
N LEU A 285 10.49 -5.58 -20.36
CA LEU A 285 10.15 -6.38 -19.18
C LEU A 285 9.27 -7.58 -19.57
N HIS A 286 9.37 -8.05 -20.82
CA HIS A 286 8.56 -9.15 -21.36
C HIS A 286 8.74 -10.46 -20.56
N LYS A 287 9.86 -10.61 -19.86
CA LYS A 287 10.14 -11.76 -18.97
C LYS A 287 9.36 -11.74 -17.66
N ARG A 288 8.85 -10.57 -17.22
CA ARG A 288 8.05 -10.44 -15.99
C ARG A 288 6.57 -10.59 -16.34
N ILE A 289 5.92 -11.58 -15.74
CA ILE A 289 4.50 -11.86 -15.91
C ILE A 289 3.76 -11.44 -14.64
N TYR A 290 2.79 -10.55 -14.81
CA TYR A 290 1.83 -10.16 -13.78
C TYR A 290 0.50 -10.85 -14.04
N LYS A 291 -0.32 -10.95 -12.99
CA LYS A 291 -1.65 -11.56 -13.05
C LYS A 291 -2.68 -10.66 -12.39
N VAL A 292 -3.85 -10.55 -12.99
CA VAL A 292 -5.01 -9.84 -12.43
C VAL A 292 -6.30 -10.59 -12.73
N TRP A 293 -7.28 -10.43 -11.85
CA TRP A 293 -8.66 -10.83 -12.11
C TRP A 293 -9.37 -9.74 -12.88
N LYS A 294 -9.92 -10.05 -14.06
CA LYS A 294 -10.67 -9.11 -14.88
C LYS A 294 -12.02 -9.68 -15.28
N ASP A 295 -12.96 -8.80 -15.62
CA ASP A 295 -14.22 -9.19 -16.25
C ASP A 295 -13.93 -9.93 -17.58
N ARG A 296 -14.61 -11.07 -17.77
CA ARG A 296 -14.52 -11.89 -18.97
C ARG A 296 -14.91 -11.13 -20.22
N LYS A 297 -15.94 -10.29 -20.15
CA LYS A 297 -16.56 -9.58 -21.28
C LYS A 297 -15.83 -8.29 -21.64
N SER A 298 -15.18 -7.66 -20.66
CA SER A 298 -14.45 -6.40 -20.85
C SER A 298 -13.31 -6.51 -21.87
N ASN A 299 -13.30 -5.58 -22.84
CA ASN A 299 -12.20 -5.42 -23.77
C ASN A 299 -11.12 -4.49 -23.20
N CYS A 300 -9.95 -5.04 -22.85
CA CYS A 300 -8.88 -4.27 -22.22
C CYS A 300 -8.27 -3.19 -23.12
N SER A 301 -8.36 -3.31 -24.46
CA SER A 301 -7.86 -2.25 -25.36
C SER A 301 -8.73 -0.99 -25.33
N LEU A 302 -10.01 -1.15 -24.95
CA LEU A 302 -10.98 -0.08 -24.75
C LEU A 302 -11.09 0.36 -23.29
N CYS A 303 -10.64 -0.47 -22.35
CA CYS A 303 -10.55 -0.18 -20.92
C CYS A 303 -9.38 0.78 -20.62
N LYS A 304 -9.34 1.92 -21.31
CA LYS A 304 -8.24 2.88 -21.23
C LYS A 304 -8.20 3.60 -19.88
N ILE A 305 -9.39 3.91 -19.34
CA ILE A 305 -9.63 4.51 -18.02
C ILE A 305 -11.04 4.09 -17.63
N ASN A 306 -11.26 3.54 -16.44
CA ASN A 306 -12.61 3.57 -15.90
C ASN A 306 -12.84 4.99 -15.39
N ILE A 307 -13.39 5.86 -16.25
CA ILE A 307 -13.49 7.31 -16.04
C ILE A 307 -14.18 7.62 -14.71
N ASN A 308 -15.11 6.77 -14.28
CA ASN A 308 -15.83 6.91 -13.02
C ASN A 308 -14.95 6.73 -11.77
N PHE A 309 -13.76 6.12 -11.90
CA PHE A 309 -12.86 5.84 -10.77
C PHE A 309 -11.44 6.40 -10.95
N GLY A 310 -11.12 7.03 -12.08
CA GLY A 310 -9.81 7.65 -12.32
C GLY A 310 -8.61 6.69 -12.38
N GLU A 311 -8.84 5.38 -12.38
CA GLU A 311 -7.78 4.36 -12.33
C GLU A 311 -7.44 3.81 -13.72
N MET A 312 -6.15 3.71 -14.02
CA MET A 312 -5.65 3.10 -15.25
C MET A 312 -5.67 1.57 -15.16
N CYS A 313 -6.16 0.90 -16.21
CA CYS A 313 -6.10 -0.55 -16.29
C CYS A 313 -4.65 -1.01 -16.58
N PRO A 314 -4.05 -1.85 -15.71
CA PRO A 314 -2.67 -2.33 -15.90
C PRO A 314 -2.51 -3.21 -17.16
N VAL A 315 -3.59 -3.86 -17.60
CA VAL A 315 -3.61 -4.65 -18.84
C VAL A 315 -3.70 -3.75 -20.07
N ALA A 316 -4.43 -2.63 -19.99
CA ALA A 316 -4.47 -1.65 -21.07
C ALA A 316 -3.13 -0.92 -21.24
N GLU A 317 -2.37 -0.76 -20.15
CA GLU A 317 -1.01 -0.21 -20.16
C GLU A 317 -0.04 -1.01 -21.06
N GLN A 318 -0.28 -2.31 -21.24
CA GLN A 318 0.44 -3.13 -22.21
C GLN A 318 0.24 -2.71 -23.67
N SER A 319 -0.94 -2.17 -23.98
CA SER A 319 -1.40 -1.86 -25.35
C SER A 319 -0.97 -0.45 -25.81
N GLN A 320 -0.12 0.23 -25.04
CA GLN A 320 0.21 1.64 -25.23
C GLN A 320 1.18 1.91 -26.40
N VAL A 321 0.69 1.68 -27.62
CA VAL A 321 1.06 2.46 -28.81
C VAL A 321 0.45 3.88 -28.74
N TYR A 322 -0.53 4.14 -27.86
CA TYR A 322 -1.37 5.36 -27.91
C TYR A 322 -1.35 6.30 -26.69
N PHE A 323 -0.36 6.22 -25.79
CA PHE A 323 -0.41 7.05 -24.58
C PHE A 323 -0.14 8.55 -24.82
N LYS A 324 0.65 8.90 -25.85
CA LYS A 324 0.96 10.32 -26.14
C LYS A 324 -0.24 11.13 -26.67
N LYS A 325 -1.32 10.47 -27.12
CA LYS A 325 -2.55 11.14 -27.60
C LYS A 325 -3.72 11.10 -26.61
N ALA A 326 -3.61 10.31 -25.53
CA ALA A 326 -4.69 10.18 -24.54
C ALA A 326 -4.66 11.28 -23.47
N VAL A 327 -3.46 11.76 -23.10
CA VAL A 327 -3.31 12.91 -22.17
C VAL A 327 -3.92 14.18 -22.75
N SER A 328 -3.88 14.38 -24.07
CA SER A 328 -4.56 15.49 -24.75
C SER A 328 -6.10 15.31 -24.86
N ILE A 329 -6.63 14.11 -24.59
CA ILE A 329 -8.09 13.84 -24.59
C ILE A 329 -8.64 13.89 -23.15
N LEU A 330 -7.78 13.69 -22.14
CA LEU A 330 -8.12 13.81 -20.72
C LEU A 330 -8.55 15.23 -20.31
N ASP A 331 -8.07 16.27 -20.99
CA ASP A 331 -8.54 17.65 -20.78
C ASP A 331 -9.95 17.91 -21.34
N VAL A 332 -10.58 16.94 -22.03
CA VAL A 332 -11.83 17.18 -22.80
C VAL A 332 -12.96 16.18 -22.50
N HIS A 333 -12.68 15.02 -21.89
CA HIS A 333 -13.74 14.04 -21.60
C HIS A 333 -14.29 14.18 -20.17
N ILE A 334 -15.11 15.20 -19.98
CA ILE A 334 -16.06 15.26 -18.86
C ILE A 334 -17.07 14.13 -19.09
N PRO A 335 -17.18 13.11 -18.21
CA PRO A 335 -18.22 12.10 -18.35
C PRO A 335 -19.58 12.81 -18.48
N PRO A 336 -20.48 12.33 -19.38
CA PRO A 336 -21.75 13.00 -19.60
C PRO A 336 -22.48 13.15 -18.26
N ARG A 337 -22.77 14.41 -17.91
CA ARG A 337 -23.44 14.77 -16.66
C ARG A 337 -24.77 14.03 -16.56
N ASN A 338 -24.93 13.18 -15.55
CA ASN A 338 -26.15 12.42 -15.35
C ASN A 338 -27.18 13.30 -14.63
N ILE A 339 -28.00 13.98 -15.44
CA ILE A 339 -29.03 14.92 -14.98
C ILE A 339 -29.96 14.29 -13.93
N CYS A 340 -30.20 12.98 -14.01
CA CYS A 340 -31.03 12.29 -13.03
C CYS A 340 -30.32 12.11 -11.68
N GLU A 341 -29.04 11.76 -11.68
CA GLU A 341 -28.25 11.68 -10.44
C GLU A 341 -28.12 13.06 -9.80
N ASP A 342 -27.87 14.12 -10.60
CA ASP A 342 -27.78 15.49 -10.06
C ASP A 342 -29.07 15.94 -9.37
N LYS A 343 -30.23 15.66 -9.98
CA LYS A 343 -31.52 15.99 -9.38
C LYS A 343 -31.75 15.24 -8.07
N LEU A 344 -31.31 13.99 -7.98
CA LEU A 344 -31.42 13.20 -6.75
C LEU A 344 -30.48 13.74 -5.67
N SER A 345 -29.26 14.15 -6.03
CA SER A 345 -28.35 14.81 -5.09
C SER A 345 -28.93 16.14 -4.58
N GLU A 346 -29.47 16.98 -5.47
CA GLU A 346 -30.12 18.25 -5.08
C GLU A 346 -31.32 18.01 -4.14
N MET A 347 -32.09 16.96 -4.37
CA MET A 347 -33.19 16.58 -3.47
C MET A 347 -32.68 16.13 -2.09
N ILE A 348 -31.58 15.39 -2.03
CA ILE A 348 -30.95 14.99 -0.76
C ILE A 348 -30.48 16.23 0.01
N ASP A 349 -29.86 17.19 -0.66
CA ASP A 349 -29.42 18.45 -0.04
C ASP A 349 -30.61 19.22 0.55
N LYS A 350 -31.75 19.28 -0.16
CA LYS A 350 -32.99 19.89 0.35
C LYS A 350 -33.53 19.18 1.58
N VAL A 351 -33.42 17.85 1.66
CA VAL A 351 -33.79 17.10 2.87
C VAL A 351 -32.89 17.49 4.03
N TYR A 352 -31.58 17.60 3.82
CA TYR A 352 -30.66 18.05 4.88
C TYR A 352 -31.00 19.46 5.36
N SER A 353 -31.26 20.41 4.46
CA SER A 353 -31.73 21.75 4.85
C SER A 353 -33.06 21.70 5.61
N HIS A 354 -33.98 20.81 5.23
CA HIS A 354 -35.23 20.64 5.96
C HIS A 354 -35.00 20.11 7.39
N GLN A 355 -34.11 19.12 7.57
CA GLN A 355 -33.74 18.59 8.88
C GLN A 355 -33.13 19.67 9.79
N GLU A 356 -32.28 20.54 9.24
CA GLU A 356 -31.73 21.68 9.98
C GLU A 356 -32.84 22.64 10.40
N ASN A 357 -33.76 22.97 9.48
CA ASN A 357 -34.86 23.90 9.76
C ASN A 357 -35.83 23.40 10.84
N ILE A 358 -36.03 22.08 10.97
CA ILE A 358 -36.89 21.50 12.01
C ILE A 358 -36.11 21.16 13.30
N GLY A 359 -34.82 21.47 13.37
CA GLY A 359 -34.01 21.29 14.58
C GLY A 359 -33.64 19.84 14.90
N VAL A 360 -33.54 18.96 13.90
CA VAL A 360 -33.17 17.54 14.11
C VAL A 360 -31.86 17.42 14.88
N ARG A 361 -30.85 18.19 14.46
CA ARG A 361 -29.50 18.13 15.04
C ARG A 361 -29.48 18.56 16.50
N ASP A 362 -30.27 19.57 16.86
CA ASP A 362 -30.39 20.02 18.25
C ASP A 362 -31.07 18.96 19.11
N GLY A 363 -32.09 18.29 18.56
CA GLY A 363 -32.73 17.12 19.18
C GLY A 363 -31.75 15.96 19.39
N GLU A 364 -30.96 15.60 18.38
CA GLU A 364 -29.95 14.53 18.50
C GLU A 364 -28.89 14.84 19.56
N ILE A 365 -28.40 16.09 19.62
CA ILE A 365 -27.45 16.54 20.64
C ILE A 365 -28.05 16.41 22.04
N LEU A 366 -29.31 16.83 22.21
CA LEU A 366 -30.02 16.72 23.48
C LEU A 366 -30.17 15.26 23.92
N VAL A 367 -30.59 14.38 23.01
CA VAL A 367 -30.73 12.95 23.29
C VAL A 367 -29.40 12.32 23.68
N ARG A 368 -28.31 12.59 22.95
CA ARG A 368 -26.98 12.09 23.30
C ARG A 368 -26.53 12.53 24.70
N LYS A 369 -26.68 13.82 25.01
CA LYS A 369 -26.39 14.33 26.36
C LYS A 369 -27.20 13.64 27.45
N ASN A 370 -28.48 13.34 27.17
CA ASN A 370 -29.34 12.62 28.11
C ASN A 370 -28.90 11.16 28.30
N ILE A 371 -28.48 10.48 27.24
CA ILE A 371 -27.93 9.12 27.31
C ILE A 371 -26.64 9.12 28.13
N GLU A 372 -25.68 9.99 27.81
CA GLU A 372 -24.42 10.12 28.55
C GLU A 372 -24.67 10.42 30.03
N LYS A 373 -25.60 11.33 30.33
CA LYS A 373 -26.01 11.64 31.70
C LYS A 373 -26.61 10.41 32.39
N TYR A 374 -27.45 9.64 31.70
CA TYR A 374 -28.06 8.44 32.25
C TYR A 374 -27.02 7.34 32.51
N GLU A 375 -26.11 7.09 31.58
CA GLU A 375 -25.02 6.13 31.73
C GLU A 375 -24.12 6.49 32.92
N LEU A 376 -23.78 7.78 33.04
CA LEU A 376 -23.05 8.30 34.19
C LEU A 376 -23.84 8.09 35.48
N HIS A 377 -25.12 8.44 35.54
CA HIS A 377 -25.94 8.19 36.73
C HIS A 377 -26.00 6.69 37.08
N SER A 378 -26.15 5.83 36.07
CA SER A 378 -26.21 4.38 36.24
C SER A 378 -24.90 3.81 36.81
N SER A 379 -23.73 4.32 36.38
CA SER A 379 -22.44 3.85 36.90
C SER A 379 -22.24 4.15 38.40
N TYR A 380 -22.96 5.12 38.94
CA TYR A 380 -22.97 5.45 40.38
C TYR A 380 -24.15 4.83 41.14
N GLY A 381 -24.96 3.97 40.52
CA GLY A 381 -26.12 3.34 41.17
C GLY A 381 -27.40 4.19 41.14
N GLY A 382 -27.47 5.16 40.22
CA GLY A 382 -28.62 6.03 39.99
C GLY A 382 -28.34 7.50 40.30
N GLU A 383 -29.24 8.38 39.84
CA GLU A 383 -29.10 9.84 39.95
C GLU A 383 -28.86 10.31 41.40
N LYS A 384 -29.56 9.71 42.36
CA LYS A 384 -29.43 10.08 43.78
C LYS A 384 -28.02 9.81 44.31
N ALA A 385 -27.46 8.64 44.00
CA ALA A 385 -26.13 8.24 44.45
C ALA A 385 -25.01 9.03 43.75
N TYR A 386 -25.20 9.36 42.46
CA TYR A 386 -24.31 10.28 41.74
C TYR A 386 -24.29 11.68 42.40
N ASN A 387 -25.45 12.24 42.74
CA ASN A 387 -25.55 13.56 43.37
C ASN A 387 -24.93 13.58 44.78
N GLU A 388 -25.05 12.48 45.53
CA GLU A 388 -24.37 12.30 46.83
C GLU A 388 -22.85 12.27 46.69
N TYR A 389 -22.33 11.56 45.67
CA TYR A 389 -20.91 11.53 45.33
C TYR A 389 -20.37 12.92 44.95
N VAL A 390 -21.04 13.63 44.04
CA VAL A 390 -20.64 14.99 43.62
C VAL A 390 -20.65 15.96 44.80
N SER A 391 -21.67 15.88 45.65
CA SER A 391 -21.76 16.73 46.86
C SER A 391 -20.66 16.42 47.88
N LYS A 392 -20.17 15.18 47.93
CA LYS A 392 -19.00 14.80 48.74
C LYS A 392 -17.71 15.39 48.15
N VAL A 393 -17.47 15.17 46.86
CA VAL A 393 -16.28 15.69 46.15
C VAL A 393 -16.19 17.22 46.21
N LEU A 394 -17.31 17.93 46.02
CA LEU A 394 -17.34 19.40 46.11
C LEU A 394 -17.11 19.94 47.53
N ARG A 395 -17.44 19.16 48.56
CA ARG A 395 -17.09 19.48 49.95
C ARG A 395 -15.59 19.28 50.18
N ASP A 396 -15.05 18.18 49.69
CA ASP A 396 -13.63 17.83 49.84
C ASP A 396 -12.70 18.79 49.07
N LEU A 397 -13.18 19.42 47.98
CA LEU A 397 -12.44 20.44 47.21
C LEU A 397 -12.52 21.87 47.78
N LYS A 398 -13.42 22.12 48.75
CA LYS A 398 -13.57 23.43 49.41
C LYS A 398 -12.78 23.55 50.73
N PHE A 399 -11.88 22.59 50.99
CA PHE A 399 -10.93 22.61 52.10
C PHE A 399 -9.52 22.94 51.63
#